data_AF-X1AVH9-F1
#
_entry.id   AF-X1AVH9-F1
#
_cell.length_a   1.000
_cell.length_b   1.000
_cell.length_c   1.000
_cell.angle_alpha   90.00
_cell.angle_beta   90.00
_cell.angle_gamma   90.00
#
_symmetry.space_group_name_H-M   'P 1'
#
loop_
_entity.id
_entity.type
_entity.pdbx_description
1 polymer ?
#
loop_
_entity_poly.entity_id
_entity_poly.type
_entity_poly.pdbx_seq_one_letter_code
_entity_poly.pdbx_strand_id
1 'polypeptide(L)'
;LTDNVLVRLFSVAAHDLKLDERISEFIDVKEIDVGYYNIPLEWFEQSIDAIEVNPLFLSLKKANPDFPTYIKCLCELHKRRYKFQKILNLQPIPEMIQIINRCLLEYGIFPPKTLASWLIWRKWIYDIDNRSAQETGYLFEPILTSSIGGVSYSASKSPIRRTGDTTKGRQVDCIYDDFAYEFKMRVTIAASGQGRFKEELSYAEDCKSSGYKPVLIVLDPTPSARLDELIKEYEEYNG
;
A
#
# COMPACT_ATOMS: atom_id res chain seq x y z
N LEU A 1 16.75 -6.17 -2.39
CA LEU A 1 16.79 -6.36 -3.85
C LEU A 1 18.24 -6.61 -4.20
N THR A 2 18.53 -7.52 -5.12
CA THR A 2 19.89 -7.75 -5.60
C THR A 2 20.29 -6.65 -6.59
N ASP A 3 21.57 -6.53 -6.89
CA ASP A 3 22.08 -5.53 -7.84
C ASP A 3 21.46 -5.70 -9.24
N ASN A 4 21.31 -6.95 -9.71
CA ASN A 4 20.62 -7.25 -10.99
C ASN A 4 19.19 -6.70 -11.01
N VAL A 5 18.43 -6.93 -9.93
CA VAL A 5 17.05 -6.43 -9.81
C VAL A 5 17.04 -4.91 -9.80
N LEU A 6 17.99 -4.27 -9.10
CA LEU A 6 18.09 -2.81 -9.06
C LEU A 6 18.39 -2.22 -10.44
N VAL A 7 19.38 -2.75 -11.18
CA VAL A 7 19.71 -2.26 -12.53
C VAL A 7 18.52 -2.41 -13.49
N ARG A 8 17.79 -3.53 -13.42
CA ARG A 8 16.60 -3.75 -14.23
C ARG A 8 15.45 -2.82 -13.84
N LEU A 9 15.23 -2.55 -12.56
CA LEU A 9 14.27 -1.53 -12.11
C LEU A 9 14.69 -0.12 -12.52
N PHE A 10 16.00 0.19 -12.51
CA PHE A 10 16.52 1.47 -13.00
C PHE A 10 16.22 1.63 -14.49
N SER A 11 16.29 0.55 -15.25
CA SER A 11 16.00 0.55 -16.68
C SER A 11 14.52 0.79 -16.97
N VAL A 12 13.62 0.16 -16.21
CA VAL A 12 12.17 0.47 -16.29
C VAL A 12 11.93 1.94 -15.93
N ALA A 13 12.49 2.42 -14.82
CA ALA A 13 12.33 3.81 -14.41
C ALA A 13 12.90 4.82 -15.42
N ALA A 14 14.06 4.51 -16.02
CA ALA A 14 14.68 5.34 -17.04
C ALA A 14 13.81 5.39 -18.30
N HIS A 15 13.26 4.26 -18.73
CA HIS A 15 12.34 4.18 -19.87
C HIS A 15 11.06 5.00 -19.63
N ASP A 16 10.41 4.81 -18.47
CA ASP A 16 9.21 5.57 -18.10
C ASP A 16 9.47 7.10 -18.04
N LEU A 17 10.71 7.49 -17.70
CA LEU A 17 11.18 8.88 -17.67
C LEU A 17 11.80 9.37 -18.98
N LYS A 18 11.73 8.58 -20.07
CA LYS A 18 12.25 8.88 -21.41
C LYS A 18 13.76 9.13 -21.46
N LEU A 19 14.51 8.27 -20.77
CA LEU A 19 15.99 8.27 -20.69
C LEU A 19 16.59 7.01 -21.35
N ASP A 20 15.97 6.52 -22.43
CA ASP A 20 16.31 5.26 -23.10
C ASP A 20 17.78 5.21 -23.54
N GLU A 21 18.34 6.35 -23.95
CA GLU A 21 19.72 6.47 -24.41
C GLU A 21 20.75 6.12 -23.32
N ARG A 22 20.33 6.08 -22.04
CA ARG A 22 21.18 5.77 -20.89
C ARG A 22 21.20 4.28 -20.55
N ILE A 23 20.31 3.50 -21.16
CA ILE A 23 20.08 2.09 -20.82
C ILE A 23 20.14 1.15 -22.04
N SER A 24 20.00 1.70 -23.25
CA SER A 24 19.98 0.96 -24.51
C SER A 24 21.26 0.16 -24.80
N GLU A 25 22.36 0.46 -24.10
CA GLU A 25 23.62 -0.27 -24.23
C GLU A 25 23.57 -1.66 -23.57
N PHE A 26 22.65 -1.90 -22.65
CA PHE A 26 22.61 -3.14 -21.86
C PHE A 26 21.23 -3.74 -21.64
N ILE A 27 20.14 -3.03 -21.97
CA ILE A 27 18.78 -3.58 -22.04
C ILE A 27 18.18 -3.25 -23.41
N ASP A 28 17.56 -4.23 -24.06
CA ASP A 28 16.69 -3.98 -25.21
C ASP A 28 15.40 -3.31 -24.73
N VAL A 29 15.17 -2.07 -25.14
CA VAL A 29 13.99 -1.27 -24.75
C VAL A 29 12.68 -2.00 -25.09
N LYS A 30 12.65 -2.86 -26.11
CA LYS A 30 11.46 -3.65 -26.44
C LYS A 30 11.06 -4.63 -25.33
N GLU A 31 12.00 -5.05 -24.48
CA GLU A 31 11.71 -5.93 -23.35
C GLU A 31 10.92 -5.22 -22.24
N ILE A 32 11.02 -3.89 -22.18
CA ILE A 32 10.39 -3.06 -21.14
C ILE A 32 9.24 -2.19 -21.66
N ASP A 33 9.15 -1.96 -22.97
CA ASP A 33 8.06 -1.23 -23.64
C ASP A 33 6.67 -1.87 -23.41
N VAL A 34 6.64 -3.15 -23.05
CA VAL A 34 5.41 -3.84 -22.63
C VAL A 34 4.82 -3.29 -21.31
N GLY A 35 5.58 -2.47 -20.58
CA GLY A 35 5.20 -1.86 -19.31
C GLY A 35 5.44 -2.76 -18.11
N TYR A 36 5.77 -2.14 -16.96
CA TYR A 36 6.21 -2.82 -15.74
C TYR A 36 5.35 -4.00 -15.27
N TYR A 37 4.02 -3.91 -15.40
CA TYR A 37 3.11 -4.98 -14.94
C TYR A 37 3.14 -6.22 -15.84
N ASN A 38 3.49 -6.06 -17.11
CA ASN A 38 3.56 -7.15 -18.08
C ASN A 38 4.93 -7.83 -18.12
N ILE A 39 5.94 -7.26 -17.46
CA ILE A 39 7.25 -7.87 -17.31
C ILE A 39 7.18 -9.01 -16.26
N PRO A 40 7.58 -10.25 -16.60
CA PRO A 40 7.66 -11.36 -15.65
C PRO A 40 8.61 -11.06 -14.48
N LEU A 41 8.31 -11.55 -13.28
CA LEU A 41 9.17 -11.31 -12.11
C LEU A 41 10.56 -11.94 -12.30
N GLU A 42 10.63 -13.06 -13.01
CA GLU A 42 11.84 -13.79 -13.34
C GLU A 42 12.78 -12.94 -14.20
N TRP A 43 12.25 -12.05 -15.05
CA TRP A 43 13.07 -11.14 -15.87
C TRP A 43 13.93 -10.23 -15.00
N PHE A 44 13.39 -9.73 -13.87
CA PHE A 44 14.15 -8.88 -12.95
C PHE A 44 15.29 -9.63 -12.24
N GLU A 45 15.18 -10.95 -12.10
CA GLU A 45 16.21 -11.78 -11.46
C GLU A 45 17.32 -12.20 -12.44
N GLN A 46 17.11 -12.07 -13.75
CA GLN A 46 18.10 -12.41 -14.75
C GLN A 46 19.37 -11.58 -14.58
N SER A 47 20.51 -12.27 -14.64
CA SER A 47 21.82 -11.63 -14.64
C SER A 47 21.92 -10.60 -15.75
N ILE A 48 22.60 -9.50 -15.43
CA ILE A 48 23.04 -8.52 -16.40
C ILE A 48 24.57 -8.45 -16.32
N ASP A 49 25.22 -8.12 -17.43
CA ASP A 49 26.68 -7.92 -17.44
C ASP A 49 27.09 -6.92 -16.35
N ALA A 50 28.36 -6.95 -15.93
CA ALA A 50 28.88 -6.25 -14.75
C ALA A 50 28.65 -4.72 -14.80
N ILE A 51 27.43 -4.29 -14.47
CA ILE A 51 27.00 -2.89 -14.36
C ILE A 51 27.04 -2.53 -12.90
N GLU A 52 27.83 -1.50 -12.59
CA GLU A 52 27.86 -0.96 -11.25
C GLU A 52 26.60 -0.13 -10.97
N VAL A 53 25.84 -0.56 -9.96
CA VAL A 53 24.58 0.08 -9.54
C VAL A 53 24.76 1.55 -9.20
N ASN A 54 25.82 1.89 -8.44
CA ASN A 54 26.02 3.25 -7.92
C ASN A 54 26.31 4.28 -9.03
N PRO A 55 27.25 4.05 -9.97
CA PRO A 55 27.45 4.95 -11.11
C PRO A 55 26.21 5.13 -11.96
N LEU A 56 25.47 4.05 -12.25
CA LEU A 56 24.23 4.13 -13.03
C LEU A 56 23.18 4.99 -12.32
N PHE A 57 22.97 4.77 -11.01
CA PHE A 57 22.06 5.58 -10.21
C PHE A 57 22.41 7.07 -10.25
N LEU A 58 23.70 7.41 -10.07
CA LEU A 58 24.15 8.80 -10.09
C LEU A 58 23.98 9.46 -11.46
N SER A 59 24.22 8.70 -12.54
CA SER A 59 24.01 9.14 -13.92
C SER A 59 22.54 9.48 -14.18
N LEU A 60 21.63 8.56 -13.81
CA LEU A 60 20.19 8.73 -14.01
C LEU A 60 19.62 9.85 -13.13
N LYS A 61 20.05 9.94 -11.86
CA LYS A 61 19.71 11.06 -10.96
C LYS A 61 20.15 12.41 -11.52
N LYS A 62 21.31 12.49 -12.17
CA LYS A 62 21.79 13.73 -12.79
C LYS A 62 20.98 14.08 -14.04
N ALA A 63 20.50 13.07 -14.77
CA ALA A 63 19.70 13.27 -15.97
C ALA A 63 18.26 13.71 -15.66
N ASN A 64 17.66 13.19 -14.59
CA ASN A 64 16.32 13.56 -14.17
C ASN A 64 16.21 13.65 -12.63
N PRO A 65 15.85 14.82 -12.05
CA PRO A 65 15.76 15.01 -10.61
C PRO A 65 14.67 14.18 -9.93
N ASP A 66 13.65 13.73 -10.67
CA ASP A 66 12.56 12.90 -10.15
C ASP A 66 12.93 11.41 -10.11
N PHE A 67 13.99 11.00 -10.81
CA PHE A 67 14.45 9.60 -10.87
C PHE A 67 14.59 8.95 -9.48
N PRO A 68 15.23 9.58 -8.46
CA PRO A 68 15.33 9.00 -7.12
C PRO A 68 13.97 8.72 -6.46
N THR A 69 13.00 9.61 -6.63
CA THR A 69 11.64 9.43 -6.07
C THR A 69 10.89 8.34 -6.81
N TYR A 70 10.98 8.34 -8.15
CA TYR A 70 10.38 7.33 -9.00
C TYR A 70 10.90 5.93 -8.65
N ILE A 71 12.22 5.76 -8.63
CA ILE A 71 12.82 4.46 -8.36
C ILE A 71 12.57 3.98 -6.94
N LYS A 72 12.50 4.88 -5.96
CA LYS A 72 12.09 4.55 -4.59
C LYS A 72 10.68 3.94 -4.59
N CYS A 73 9.72 4.60 -5.24
CA CYS A 73 8.34 4.11 -5.33
C CYS A 73 8.26 2.77 -6.09
N LEU A 74 8.97 2.65 -7.21
CA LEU A 74 9.02 1.43 -8.02
C LEU A 74 9.66 0.26 -7.26
N CYS A 75 10.69 0.51 -6.46
CA CYS A 75 11.30 -0.49 -5.59
C CYS A 75 10.32 -0.99 -4.52
N GLU A 76 9.56 -0.09 -3.89
CA GLU A 76 8.54 -0.50 -2.92
C GLU A 76 7.45 -1.33 -3.61
N LEU A 77 6.95 -0.89 -4.76
CA LEU A 77 6.01 -1.66 -5.58
C LEU A 77 6.53 -3.06 -5.92
N HIS A 78 7.79 -3.16 -6.37
CA HIS A 78 8.39 -4.43 -6.73
C HIS A 78 8.56 -5.38 -5.54
N LYS A 79 9.00 -4.85 -4.38
CA LYS A 79 9.07 -5.65 -3.14
C LYS A 79 7.71 -6.23 -2.76
N ARG A 80 6.62 -5.46 -2.92
CA ARG A 80 5.25 -5.92 -2.60
C ARG A 80 4.74 -6.95 -3.60
N ARG A 81 4.97 -6.75 -4.90
CA ARG A 81 4.64 -7.77 -5.93
C ARG A 81 5.35 -9.10 -5.65
N TYR A 82 6.65 -9.06 -5.35
CA TYR A 82 7.42 -10.26 -5.03
C TYR A 82 6.96 -10.93 -3.72
N LYS A 83 6.63 -10.13 -2.70
CA LYS A 83 6.06 -10.65 -1.45
C LYS A 83 4.68 -11.29 -1.69
N PHE A 84 3.87 -10.71 -2.56
CA PHE A 84 2.57 -11.27 -2.92
C PHE A 84 2.68 -12.60 -3.67
N GLN A 85 3.62 -12.72 -4.62
CA GLN A 85 3.95 -13.99 -5.26
C GLN A 85 4.32 -15.07 -4.22
N LYS A 86 5.10 -14.71 -3.21
CA LYS A 86 5.42 -15.62 -2.10
C LYS A 86 4.20 -15.98 -1.26
N ILE A 87 3.29 -15.05 -1.00
CA ILE A 87 2.03 -15.34 -0.31
C ILE A 87 1.24 -16.39 -1.09
N LEU A 88 1.06 -16.21 -2.40
CA LEU A 88 0.35 -17.18 -3.24
C LEU A 88 1.02 -18.55 -3.25
N ASN A 89 2.35 -18.59 -3.33
CA ASN A 89 3.10 -19.84 -3.39
C ASN A 89 3.20 -20.58 -2.05
N LEU A 90 3.15 -19.85 -0.93
CA LEU A 90 3.45 -20.40 0.41
C LEU A 90 2.25 -20.37 1.36
N GLN A 91 1.08 -19.87 0.96
CA GLN A 91 -0.10 -19.81 1.82
C GLN A 91 -0.58 -21.24 2.17
N PRO A 92 -0.48 -21.67 3.44
CA PRO A 92 -0.92 -23.00 3.83
C PRO A 92 -2.45 -23.12 3.74
N ILE A 93 -2.91 -24.32 3.43
CA ILE A 93 -4.32 -24.69 3.59
C ILE A 93 -4.66 -24.66 5.09
N PRO A 94 -5.76 -24.02 5.51
CA PRO A 94 -6.12 -23.92 6.91
C PRO A 94 -6.47 -25.29 7.50
N GLU A 95 -6.10 -25.48 8.77
CA GLU A 95 -6.46 -26.66 9.54
C GLU A 95 -7.90 -26.59 10.04
N MET A 96 -8.54 -27.75 10.23
CA MET A 96 -9.93 -27.83 10.69
C MET A 96 -10.19 -27.08 12.00
N ILE A 97 -9.21 -27.07 12.92
CA ILE A 97 -9.34 -26.36 14.21
C ILE A 97 -9.51 -24.84 14.05
N GLN A 98 -9.01 -24.27 12.94
CA GLN A 98 -9.09 -22.82 12.67
C GLN A 98 -10.46 -22.39 12.14
N ILE A 99 -11.30 -23.34 11.72
CA ILE A 99 -12.59 -23.08 11.09
C ILE A 99 -13.78 -23.75 11.81
N ILE A 100 -13.53 -24.63 12.78
CA ILE A 100 -14.56 -25.44 13.44
C ILE A 100 -15.68 -24.62 14.09
N ASN A 101 -15.36 -23.46 14.67
CA ASN A 101 -16.36 -22.60 15.30
C ASN A 101 -17.40 -22.08 14.29
N ARG A 102 -17.02 -21.92 13.02
CA ARG A 102 -17.94 -21.51 11.94
C ARG A 102 -18.86 -22.64 11.52
N CYS A 103 -18.41 -23.90 11.66
CA CYS A 103 -19.25 -25.07 11.41
C CYS A 103 -20.50 -25.05 12.29
N LEU A 104 -20.43 -24.57 13.54
CA LEU A 104 -21.56 -24.57 14.46
C LEU A 104 -22.79 -23.83 13.93
N LEU A 105 -22.59 -22.80 13.10
CA LEU A 105 -23.67 -22.02 12.50
C LEU A 105 -24.28 -22.68 11.25
N GLU A 106 -23.52 -23.54 10.56
CA GLU A 106 -23.90 -24.15 9.28
C GLU A 106 -24.13 -25.67 9.38
N TYR A 107 -23.88 -26.27 10.55
CA TYR A 107 -24.05 -27.70 10.81
C TYR A 107 -25.52 -28.10 10.75
N GLY A 108 -25.80 -29.23 10.09
CA GLY A 108 -27.17 -29.71 9.86
C GLY A 108 -27.87 -29.09 8.65
N ILE A 109 -27.30 -28.05 8.03
CA ILE A 109 -27.80 -27.46 6.78
C ILE A 109 -27.18 -28.15 5.56
N PHE A 110 -25.91 -28.56 5.66
CA PHE A 110 -25.17 -29.24 4.59
C PHE A 110 -24.57 -30.57 5.06
N PRO A 111 -24.32 -31.52 4.13
CA PRO A 111 -23.56 -32.73 4.43
C PRO A 111 -22.20 -32.38 5.05
N PRO A 112 -21.78 -33.01 6.17
CA PRO A 112 -20.58 -32.62 6.92
C PRO A 112 -19.29 -32.56 6.09
N LYS A 113 -19.10 -33.50 5.15
CA LYS A 113 -17.91 -33.52 4.27
C LYS A 113 -17.86 -32.31 3.32
N THR A 114 -19.00 -31.95 2.75
CA THR A 114 -19.12 -30.78 1.86
C THR A 114 -18.91 -29.49 2.66
N LEU A 115 -19.52 -29.39 3.85
CA LEU A 115 -19.37 -28.25 4.73
C LEU A 115 -17.90 -28.03 5.15
N ALA A 116 -17.21 -29.10 5.54
CA ALA A 116 -15.80 -29.03 5.90
C ALA A 116 -14.94 -28.52 4.72
N SER A 117 -15.14 -29.07 3.51
CA SER A 117 -14.42 -28.61 2.31
C SER A 117 -14.68 -27.13 2.01
N TRP A 118 -15.95 -26.70 2.02
CA TRP A 118 -16.30 -25.31 1.76
C TRP A 118 -15.72 -24.33 2.78
N LEU A 119 -15.69 -24.69 4.06
CA LEU A 119 -15.13 -23.83 5.09
C LEU A 119 -13.60 -23.70 4.97
N ILE A 120 -12.90 -24.77 4.58
CA ILE A 120 -11.46 -24.73 4.27
C ILE A 120 -11.21 -23.75 3.12
N TRP A 121 -11.89 -23.93 1.98
CA TRP A 121 -11.72 -23.06 0.81
C TRP A 121 -12.07 -21.61 1.13
N ARG A 122 -13.19 -21.36 1.82
CA ARG A 122 -13.61 -20.01 2.21
C ARG A 122 -12.57 -19.33 3.10
N LYS A 123 -12.00 -20.06 4.08
CA LYS A 123 -10.95 -19.52 4.96
C LYS A 123 -9.65 -19.26 4.19
N TRP A 124 -9.26 -20.18 3.31
CA TRP A 124 -8.03 -20.04 2.53
C TRP A 124 -8.08 -18.83 1.60
N ILE A 125 -9.18 -18.66 0.85
CA ILE A 125 -9.40 -17.49 -0.02
C ILE A 125 -9.42 -16.20 0.81
N TYR A 126 -10.12 -16.20 1.95
CA TYR A 126 -10.16 -15.05 2.85
C TYR A 126 -8.76 -14.68 3.36
N ASP A 127 -7.90 -15.66 3.67
CA ASP A 127 -6.53 -15.38 4.12
C ASP A 127 -5.65 -14.79 3.04
N ILE A 128 -5.78 -15.28 1.80
CA ILE A 128 -5.09 -14.70 0.64
C ILE A 128 -5.52 -13.25 0.44
N ASP A 129 -6.83 -13.00 0.43
CA ASP A 129 -7.40 -11.67 0.22
C ASP A 129 -6.97 -10.68 1.31
N ASN A 130 -7.05 -11.06 2.59
CA ASN A 130 -6.60 -10.18 3.68
C ASN A 130 -5.11 -9.85 3.61
N ARG A 131 -4.26 -10.83 3.29
CA ARG A 131 -2.82 -10.58 3.14
C ARG A 131 -2.55 -9.68 1.94
N SER A 132 -3.29 -9.87 0.84
CA SER A 132 -3.25 -8.98 -0.33
C SER A 132 -3.62 -7.54 0.05
N ALA A 133 -4.75 -7.36 0.74
CA ALA A 133 -5.23 -6.06 1.21
C ALA A 133 -4.22 -5.39 2.14
N GLN A 134 -3.59 -6.15 3.04
CA GLN A 134 -2.55 -5.65 3.93
C GLN A 134 -1.31 -5.16 3.16
N GLU A 135 -0.82 -5.94 2.19
CA GLU A 135 0.32 -5.49 1.35
C GLU A 135 -0.03 -4.27 0.51
N THR A 136 -1.28 -4.14 0.09
CA THR A 136 -1.79 -3.00 -0.66
C THR A 136 -1.77 -1.72 0.20
N GLY A 137 -2.20 -1.80 1.47
CA GLY A 137 -2.09 -0.66 2.41
C GLY A 137 -0.64 -0.21 2.60
N TYR A 138 0.28 -1.17 2.84
CA TYR A 138 1.71 -0.87 3.01
C TYR A 138 2.41 -0.34 1.76
N LEU A 139 1.79 -0.51 0.59
CA LEU A 139 2.32 0.00 -0.67
C LEU A 139 1.92 1.45 -0.91
N PHE A 140 0.63 1.76 -0.78
CA PHE A 140 0.11 3.06 -1.19
C PHE A 140 0.54 4.19 -0.27
N GLU A 141 0.57 3.97 1.05
CA GLU A 141 0.98 4.99 2.02
C GLU A 141 2.36 5.60 1.68
N PRO A 142 3.47 4.83 1.55
CA PRO A 142 4.77 5.40 1.19
C PRO A 142 4.82 6.07 -0.18
N ILE A 143 4.06 5.55 -1.17
CA ILE A 143 4.02 6.11 -2.52
C ILE A 143 3.34 7.47 -2.48
N LEU A 144 2.13 7.55 -1.93
CA LEU A 144 1.37 8.80 -1.82
C LEU A 144 2.15 9.86 -1.02
N THR A 145 2.71 9.49 0.13
CA THR A 145 3.55 10.39 0.93
C THR A 145 4.75 10.91 0.12
N SER A 146 5.44 10.03 -0.61
CA SER A 146 6.61 10.41 -1.41
C SER A 146 6.21 11.30 -2.61
N SER A 147 5.07 11.04 -3.24
CA SER A 147 4.54 11.84 -4.35
C SER A 147 4.07 13.23 -3.91
N ILE A 148 3.52 13.36 -2.70
CA ILE A 148 3.15 14.66 -2.11
C ILE A 148 4.41 15.42 -1.64
N GLY A 149 5.50 14.71 -1.34
CA GLY A 149 6.70 15.30 -0.74
C GLY A 149 6.58 15.50 0.77
N GLY A 150 5.63 14.82 1.41
CA GLY A 150 5.35 14.94 2.84
C GLY A 150 6.08 13.92 3.71
N VAL A 151 5.72 13.90 4.99
CA VAL A 151 6.33 13.04 6.02
C VAL A 151 5.25 12.33 6.84
N SER A 152 5.38 11.01 6.99
CA SER A 152 4.53 10.20 7.86
C SER A 152 5.00 10.26 9.32
N TYR A 153 4.05 10.28 10.27
CA TYR A 153 4.36 10.33 11.70
C TYR A 153 3.67 9.22 12.48
N SER A 154 4.46 8.51 13.31
CA SER A 154 3.90 7.63 14.33
C SER A 154 3.22 8.43 15.43
N ALA A 155 2.22 7.85 16.10
CA ALA A 155 1.49 8.51 17.19
C ALA A 155 2.40 9.15 18.26
N SER A 156 3.51 8.52 18.62
CA SER A 156 4.46 9.05 19.61
C SER A 156 5.22 10.31 19.15
N LYS A 157 5.50 10.44 17.85
CA LYS A 157 6.31 11.53 17.28
C LYS A 157 5.49 12.58 16.55
N SER A 158 4.18 12.35 16.43
CA SER A 158 3.30 13.22 15.67
C SER A 158 3.16 14.61 16.30
N PRO A 159 3.18 15.68 15.49
CA PRO A 159 2.81 17.01 15.95
C PRO A 159 1.30 17.12 16.23
N ILE A 160 0.48 16.22 15.68
CA ILE A 160 -0.97 16.19 15.89
C ILE A 160 -1.30 15.42 17.17
N ARG A 161 -2.07 16.05 18.05
CA ARG A 161 -2.47 15.51 19.36
C ARG A 161 -3.95 15.21 19.39
N ARG A 162 -4.34 14.21 20.19
CA ARG A 162 -5.75 13.86 20.38
C ARG A 162 -6.43 14.96 21.21
N THR A 163 -7.56 15.48 20.76
CA THR A 163 -8.28 16.56 21.47
C THR A 163 -8.73 16.13 22.87
N GLY A 164 -9.11 14.87 23.05
CA GLY A 164 -9.49 14.32 24.36
C GLY A 164 -8.33 14.04 25.32
N ASP A 165 -7.09 14.00 24.85
CA ASP A 165 -5.89 13.77 25.67
C ASP A 165 -4.65 14.26 24.91
N THR A 166 -4.27 15.51 25.12
CA THR A 166 -3.19 16.18 24.40
C THR A 166 -1.80 15.59 24.68
N THR A 167 -1.69 14.71 25.68
CA THR A 167 -0.45 13.95 25.94
C THR A 167 -0.24 12.81 24.94
N LYS A 168 -1.29 12.41 24.21
CA LYS A 168 -1.25 11.35 23.21
C LYS A 168 -1.28 11.93 21.81
N GLY A 169 -0.27 11.58 21.00
CA GLY A 169 -0.27 11.94 19.59
C GLY A 169 -1.12 11.02 18.72
N ARG A 170 -1.40 11.50 17.51
CA ARG A 170 -2.18 10.83 16.48
C ARG A 170 -1.24 10.25 15.43
N GLN A 171 -1.44 9.00 14.99
CA GLN A 171 -0.74 8.52 13.80
C GLN A 171 -1.27 9.29 12.59
N VAL A 172 -0.36 9.79 11.76
CA VAL A 172 -0.68 10.61 10.58
C VAL A 172 0.01 10.01 9.37
N ASP A 173 -0.75 9.78 8.31
CA ASP A 173 -0.24 9.11 7.11
C ASP A 173 0.72 10.03 6.36
N CYS A 174 0.42 11.33 6.25
CA CYS A 174 1.32 12.31 5.64
C CYS A 174 1.04 13.73 6.13
N ILE A 175 2.10 14.48 6.43
CA ILE A 175 2.04 15.94 6.63
C ILE A 175 2.89 16.62 5.56
N TYR A 176 2.32 17.65 4.92
CA TYR A 176 3.02 18.54 4.01
C TYR A 176 2.54 19.98 4.25
N ASP A 177 3.47 20.87 4.61
CA ASP A 177 3.16 22.19 5.15
C ASP A 177 2.13 22.11 6.30
N ASP A 178 1.00 22.81 6.15
CA ASP A 178 -0.07 22.85 7.13
C ASP A 178 -1.16 21.80 6.87
N PHE A 179 -0.97 20.89 5.91
CA PHE A 179 -1.93 19.85 5.54
C PHE A 179 -1.59 18.51 6.19
N ALA A 180 -2.60 17.88 6.80
CA ALA A 180 -2.52 16.57 7.43
C ALA A 180 -3.42 15.58 6.70
N TYR A 181 -2.81 14.70 5.92
CA TYR A 181 -3.50 13.75 5.07
C TYR A 181 -3.79 12.44 5.81
N GLU A 182 -5.02 11.94 5.66
CA GLU A 182 -5.41 10.57 5.96
C GLU A 182 -5.70 9.84 4.64
N PHE A 183 -5.05 8.69 4.44
CA PHE A 183 -5.23 7.87 3.24
C PHE A 183 -6.14 6.70 3.55
N LYS A 184 -7.19 6.53 2.75
CA LYS A 184 -8.08 5.36 2.82
C LYS A 184 -8.14 4.67 1.47
N MET A 185 -7.89 3.36 1.47
CA MET A 185 -8.14 2.54 0.29
C MET A 185 -9.63 2.47 -0.02
N ARG A 186 -10.47 2.20 0.98
CA ARG A 186 -11.93 2.13 0.86
C ARG A 186 -12.57 2.37 2.23
N VAL A 187 -13.69 3.09 2.26
CA VAL A 187 -14.53 3.21 3.45
C VAL A 187 -15.58 2.10 3.42
N THR A 188 -15.53 1.17 4.37
CA THR A 188 -16.48 0.05 4.44
C THR A 188 -17.15 -0.07 5.79
N ILE A 189 -18.32 -0.70 5.80
CA ILE A 189 -19.03 -1.09 7.01
C ILE A 189 -18.38 -2.38 7.52
N ALA A 190 -17.32 -2.27 8.31
CA ALA A 190 -16.80 -3.42 9.03
C ALA A 190 -17.76 -3.79 10.19
N ALA A 191 -18.07 -5.08 10.34
CA ALA A 191 -18.96 -5.59 11.40
C ALA A 191 -18.47 -5.30 12.84
N SER A 192 -17.20 -4.93 13.03
CA SER A 192 -16.62 -4.53 14.32
C SER A 192 -16.79 -3.03 14.66
N GLY A 193 -17.55 -2.29 13.85
CA GLY A 193 -17.38 -0.86 13.64
C GLY A 193 -18.25 0.10 14.46
N GLN A 194 -18.02 0.22 15.77
CA GLN A 194 -18.42 1.46 16.50
C GLN A 194 -17.22 2.23 17.08
N GLY A 195 -16.29 1.55 17.77
CA GLY A 195 -15.15 2.24 18.40
C GLY A 195 -14.17 2.83 17.38
N ARG A 196 -13.83 2.05 16.35
CA ARG A 196 -12.86 2.44 15.32
C ARG A 196 -13.34 3.60 14.44
N PHE A 197 -14.65 3.66 14.19
CA PHE A 197 -15.24 4.71 13.36
C PHE A 197 -15.29 6.07 14.10
N LYS A 198 -15.53 6.06 15.42
CA LYS A 198 -15.42 7.27 16.24
C LYS A 198 -14.00 7.84 16.23
N GLU A 199 -12.99 6.97 16.27
CA GLU A 199 -11.60 7.44 16.15
C GLU A 199 -11.34 8.06 14.77
N GLU A 200 -11.89 7.52 13.69
CA GLU A 200 -11.74 8.09 12.34
C GLU A 200 -12.39 9.47 12.23
N LEU A 201 -13.61 9.65 12.76
CA LEU A 201 -14.27 10.96 12.79
C LEU A 201 -13.48 12.00 13.59
N SER A 202 -12.92 11.62 14.75
CA SER A 202 -12.15 12.57 15.58
C SER A 202 -10.86 13.06 14.93
N TYR A 203 -10.41 12.47 13.82
CA TYR A 203 -9.15 12.85 13.18
C TYR A 203 -9.17 14.30 12.67
N ALA A 204 -10.28 14.73 12.08
CA ALA A 204 -10.40 16.08 11.53
C ALA A 204 -10.31 17.15 12.64
N GLU A 205 -10.98 16.89 13.78
CA GLU A 205 -10.88 17.70 14.99
C GLU A 205 -9.45 17.71 15.56
N ASP A 206 -8.82 16.54 15.67
CA ASP A 206 -7.45 16.38 16.17
C ASP A 206 -6.48 17.22 15.32
N CYS A 207 -6.62 17.21 13.99
CA CYS A 207 -5.83 18.01 13.06
C CYS A 207 -6.03 19.50 13.29
N LYS A 208 -7.30 19.95 13.30
CA LYS A 208 -7.64 21.37 13.45
C LYS A 208 -7.14 21.93 14.78
N SER A 209 -7.38 21.21 15.87
CA SER A 209 -6.94 21.60 17.22
C SER A 209 -5.42 21.66 17.34
N SER A 210 -4.70 20.89 16.52
CA SER A 210 -3.23 20.90 16.44
C SER A 210 -2.68 21.92 15.42
N GLY A 211 -3.54 22.73 14.79
CA GLY A 211 -3.13 23.77 13.84
C GLY A 211 -2.98 23.31 12.39
N TYR A 212 -3.41 22.10 12.04
CA TYR A 212 -3.34 21.54 10.69
C TYR A 212 -4.71 21.55 10.00
N LYS A 213 -4.70 21.57 8.67
CA LYS A 213 -5.87 21.34 7.82
C LYS A 213 -5.98 19.85 7.51
N PRO A 214 -7.05 19.15 7.93
CA PRO A 214 -7.22 17.75 7.60
C PRO A 214 -7.46 17.59 6.09
N VAL A 215 -6.98 16.51 5.48
CA VAL A 215 -7.27 16.18 4.08
C VAL A 215 -7.54 14.67 3.97
N LEU A 216 -8.69 14.29 3.44
CA LEU A 216 -9.06 12.90 3.24
C LEU A 216 -8.81 12.48 1.78
N ILE A 217 -7.95 11.48 1.55
CA ILE A 217 -7.80 10.86 0.23
C ILE A 217 -8.41 9.46 0.27
N VAL A 218 -9.44 9.23 -0.55
CA VAL A 218 -10.10 7.93 -0.70
C VAL A 218 -9.84 7.38 -2.10
N LEU A 219 -9.17 6.23 -2.19
CA LEU A 219 -8.82 5.62 -3.48
C LEU A 219 -10.01 4.91 -4.15
N ASP A 220 -10.87 4.27 -3.37
CA ASP A 220 -12.16 3.70 -3.82
C ASP A 220 -13.31 4.59 -3.31
N PRO A 221 -13.83 5.50 -4.14
CA PRO A 221 -14.90 6.43 -3.77
C PRO A 221 -16.29 5.79 -3.87
N THR A 222 -16.41 4.46 -3.85
CA THR A 222 -17.73 3.80 -3.86
C THR A 222 -18.65 4.38 -2.78
N PRO A 223 -19.82 4.94 -3.14
CA PRO A 223 -20.69 5.62 -2.19
C PRO A 223 -21.09 4.74 -1.00
N SER A 224 -21.06 5.31 0.20
CA SER A 224 -21.58 4.69 1.41
C SER A 224 -21.92 5.75 2.47
N ALA A 225 -22.91 5.49 3.31
CA ALA A 225 -23.29 6.41 4.39
C ALA A 225 -22.10 6.79 5.30
N ARG A 226 -21.17 5.86 5.54
CA ARG A 226 -19.96 6.15 6.32
C ARG A 226 -18.98 7.06 5.62
N LEU A 227 -18.88 6.94 4.29
CA LEU A 227 -18.07 7.86 3.50
C LEU A 227 -18.70 9.26 3.56
N ASP A 228 -20.02 9.36 3.44
CA ASP A 228 -20.74 10.64 3.55
C ASP A 228 -20.54 11.28 4.92
N GLU A 229 -20.59 10.50 6.01
CA GLU A 229 -20.31 10.97 7.37
C GLU A 229 -18.86 11.45 7.53
N LEU A 230 -17.88 10.72 6.99
CA LEU A 230 -16.46 11.15 7.03
C LEU A 230 -16.22 12.42 6.21
N ILE A 231 -16.81 12.52 5.01
CA ILE A 231 -16.68 13.72 4.18
C ILE A 231 -17.23 14.92 4.94
N LYS A 232 -18.44 14.81 5.49
CA LYS A 232 -19.07 15.89 6.25
C LYS A 232 -18.21 16.34 7.44
N GLU A 233 -17.62 15.39 8.16
CA GLU A 233 -16.73 15.68 9.29
C GLU A 233 -15.50 16.49 8.82
N TYR A 234 -14.85 16.07 7.74
CA TYR A 234 -13.71 16.80 7.18
C TYR A 234 -14.10 18.21 6.70
N GLU A 235 -15.25 18.35 6.03
CA GLU A 235 -15.79 19.63 5.58
C GLU A 235 -16.05 20.59 6.76
N GLU A 236 -16.56 20.10 7.89
CA GLU A 236 -16.78 20.89 9.12
C GLU A 236 -15.49 21.54 9.63
N TYR A 237 -14.35 20.85 9.45
CA TYR A 237 -13.03 21.35 9.85
C TYR A 237 -12.25 22.05 8.73
N ASN A 238 -12.90 22.36 7.59
CA ASN A 238 -12.33 22.98 6.38
C ASN A 238 -11.25 22.12 5.68
N GLY A 239 -11.47 20.81 5.68
CA GLY A 239 -10.65 19.81 4.97
C GLY A 239 -11.28 19.27 3.71
#